data_AF-A0A2V8LK27-F1
#
_entry.id   AF-A0A2V8LK27-F1
#
_cell.length_a   1.000
_cell.length_b   1.000
_cell.length_c   1.000
_cell.angle_alpha   90.00
_cell.angle_beta   90.00
_cell.angle_gamma   90.00
#
_symmetry.space_group_name_H-M   'P 1'
#
loop_
_entity.id
_entity.type
_entity.pdbx_description
1 polymer ?
#
loop_
_entity_poly.entity_id
_entity_poly.type
_entity_poly.pdbx_seq_one_letter_code
_entity_poly.pdbx_strand_id
1 'polypeptide(L)'
;MPLPTGVWKANVNGTEAELSIEAPNQQGTFVGRFFGIDLRGFWDEFSQTISFTLTVITPPTGIPVVASFKGYLFRSPPNPEPGRDVVTTLTGSLQMNAGNIAAGLFPAIGTSRRNVFGWFAQIPEIQ
;
A
#
# COMPACT_ATOMS: atom_id res chain seq x y z
N MET A 1 -4.43 -7.29 15.95
CA MET A 1 -5.54 -6.54 15.34
C MET A 1 -5.65 -6.96 13.90
N PRO A 2 -6.84 -7.41 13.46
CA PRO A 2 -7.06 -7.81 12.08
C PRO A 2 -6.86 -6.65 11.12
N LEU A 3 -6.36 -6.93 9.92
CA LEU A 3 -6.26 -5.96 8.85
C LEU A 3 -7.66 -5.59 8.34
N PRO A 4 -8.09 -4.31 8.37
CA PRO A 4 -9.35 -3.92 7.77
C PRO A 4 -9.34 -4.16 6.25
N THR A 5 -10.44 -4.70 5.75
CA THR A 5 -10.63 -5.02 4.33
C THR A 5 -11.42 -3.92 3.63
N GLY A 6 -11.36 -3.91 2.30
CA GLY A 6 -12.08 -2.96 1.47
C GLY A 6 -11.16 -2.00 0.73
N VAL A 7 -11.71 -0.85 0.35
CA VAL A 7 -11.02 0.17 -0.46
C VAL A 7 -10.47 1.26 0.44
N TRP A 8 -9.16 1.40 0.42
CA TRP A 8 -8.40 2.40 1.15
C TRP A 8 -8.06 3.58 0.24
N LYS A 9 -8.18 4.79 0.77
CA LYS A 9 -7.66 6.00 0.12
C LYS A 9 -6.17 6.10 0.36
N ALA A 10 -5.38 5.95 -0.68
CA ALA A 10 -3.93 5.92 -0.61
C ALA A 10 -3.30 7.15 -1.25
N ASN A 11 -2.10 7.50 -0.77
CA ASN A 11 -1.24 8.48 -1.39
C ASN A 11 0.18 7.92 -1.49
N VAL A 12 0.77 8.00 -2.68
CA VAL A 12 2.16 7.65 -2.93
C VAL A 12 2.81 8.81 -3.66
N ASN A 13 3.79 9.45 -3.02
CA ASN A 13 4.54 10.57 -3.62
C ASN A 13 3.65 11.75 -4.08
N GLY A 14 2.52 12.00 -3.42
CA GLY A 14 1.56 13.03 -3.81
C GLY A 14 0.54 12.58 -4.86
N THR A 15 0.62 11.33 -5.36
CA THR A 15 -0.41 10.76 -6.22
C THR A 15 -1.43 10.03 -5.38
N GLU A 16 -2.69 10.44 -5.47
CA GLU A 16 -3.82 9.75 -4.86
C GLU A 16 -4.20 8.50 -5.66
N ALA A 17 -4.60 7.45 -4.95
CA ALA A 17 -5.07 6.21 -5.54
C ALA A 17 -5.96 5.41 -4.57
N GLU A 18 -6.57 4.36 -5.10
CA GLU A 18 -7.32 3.39 -4.32
C GLU A 18 -6.53 2.10 -4.18
N LEU A 19 -6.35 1.66 -2.94
CA LEU A 19 -5.78 0.36 -2.57
C LEU A 19 -6.91 -0.54 -2.09
N SER A 20 -7.24 -1.59 -2.82
CA SER A 20 -8.17 -2.62 -2.35
C SER A 20 -7.41 -3.74 -1.65
N ILE A 21 -7.93 -4.17 -0.49
CA ILE A 21 -7.37 -5.25 0.32
C ILE A 21 -8.47 -6.25 0.65
N GLU A 22 -8.26 -7.51 0.30
CA GLU A 22 -9.10 -8.63 0.74
C GLU A 22 -8.64 -9.19 2.08
N ALA A 23 -9.49 -9.99 2.73
CA ALA A 23 -9.17 -10.60 4.01
C ALA A 23 -7.93 -11.51 3.89
N PRO A 24 -6.92 -11.35 4.78
CA PRO A 24 -5.82 -12.31 4.84
C PRO A 24 -6.31 -13.71 5.19
N ASN A 25 -5.65 -14.73 4.63
CA ASN A 25 -5.87 -16.12 5.03
C ASN A 25 -5.19 -16.43 6.38
N GLN A 26 -5.30 -17.69 6.84
CA GLN A 26 -4.70 -18.12 8.12
C GLN A 26 -3.17 -17.98 8.18
N GLN A 27 -2.50 -17.89 7.04
CA GLN A 27 -1.06 -17.66 6.95
C GLN A 27 -0.72 -16.17 6.82
N GLY A 28 -1.68 -15.25 6.92
CA GLY A 28 -1.46 -13.81 6.75
C GLY A 28 -1.30 -13.37 5.30
N THR A 29 -1.48 -14.26 4.31
CA THR A 29 -1.41 -13.86 2.90
C THR A 29 -2.72 -13.22 2.47
N PHE A 30 -2.63 -12.09 1.77
CA PHE A 30 -3.80 -11.41 1.20
C PHE A 30 -3.58 -11.11 -0.29
N VAL A 31 -4.68 -10.88 -0.98
CA VAL A 31 -4.70 -10.34 -2.34
C VAL A 31 -5.38 -8.97 -2.35
N GLY A 32 -5.12 -8.19 -3.39
CA GLY A 32 -5.68 -6.87 -3.52
C GLY A 32 -5.38 -6.27 -4.88
N ARG A 33 -5.66 -4.98 -5.02
CA ARG A 33 -5.37 -4.23 -6.23
C ARG A 33 -4.89 -2.83 -5.87
N PHE A 34 -3.85 -2.36 -6.55
CA PHE A 34 -3.33 -1.01 -6.36
C PHE A 34 -2.82 -0.44 -7.68
N PHE A 35 -3.17 0.82 -7.98
CA PHE A 35 -2.92 1.43 -9.29
C PHE A 35 -3.40 0.57 -10.48
N GLY A 36 -4.51 -0.15 -10.30
CA GLY A 36 -5.06 -1.05 -11.32
C GLY A 36 -4.29 -2.36 -11.51
N ILE A 37 -3.27 -2.64 -10.70
CA ILE A 37 -2.44 -3.84 -10.74
C ILE A 37 -2.84 -4.76 -9.59
N ASP A 38 -3.09 -6.03 -9.88
CA ASP A 38 -3.36 -7.03 -8.85
C ASP A 38 -2.08 -7.34 -8.08
N LEU A 39 -2.22 -7.47 -6.76
CA LEU A 39 -1.09 -7.69 -5.85
C LEU A 39 -1.36 -8.87 -4.94
N ARG A 40 -0.25 -9.43 -4.43
CA ARG A 40 -0.25 -10.34 -3.29
C ARG A 40 0.65 -9.75 -2.22
N GLY A 41 0.20 -9.83 -0.97
CA GLY A 41 0.95 -9.34 0.16
C GLY A 41 0.87 -10.25 1.36
N PHE A 42 1.52 -9.81 2.42
CA PHE A 42 1.57 -10.46 3.71
C PHE A 42 1.19 -9.47 4.80
N TRP A 43 0.35 -9.93 5.72
CA TRP A 43 -0.06 -9.24 6.93
C TRP A 43 0.49 -10.00 8.13
N ASP A 44 1.38 -9.34 8.87
CA ASP A 44 1.81 -9.80 10.18
C ASP A 44 0.93 -9.14 11.25
N GLU A 45 -0.06 -9.89 11.74
CA GLU A 45 -0.95 -9.40 12.79
C GLU A 45 -0.21 -9.14 14.12
N PHE A 46 0.89 -9.84 14.42
CA PHE A 46 1.60 -9.62 15.68
C PHE A 46 2.31 -8.26 15.66
N SER A 47 3.06 -7.97 14.59
CA SER A 47 3.79 -6.71 14.47
C SER A 47 2.99 -5.57 13.83
N GLN A 48 1.73 -5.82 13.46
CA GLN A 48 0.86 -4.86 12.76
C GLN A 48 1.51 -4.32 11.47
N THR A 49 2.19 -5.22 10.74
CA THR A 49 2.99 -4.88 9.56
C THR A 49 2.37 -5.46 8.30
N ILE A 50 2.23 -4.63 7.27
CA ILE A 50 1.86 -5.04 5.92
C ILE A 50 3.08 -5.00 5.00
N SER A 51 3.19 -5.96 4.10
CA SER A 51 4.12 -5.91 2.98
C SER A 51 3.49 -6.44 1.71
N PHE A 52 3.79 -5.82 0.58
CA PHE A 52 3.35 -6.30 -0.74
C PHE A 52 4.27 -5.74 -1.83
N THR A 53 4.14 -6.30 -3.03
CA THR A 53 4.91 -5.85 -4.20
C THR A 53 3.97 -5.56 -5.36
N LEU A 54 4.31 -4.55 -6.14
CA LEU A 54 3.73 -4.29 -7.45
C LEU A 54 4.79 -4.54 -8.51
N THR A 55 4.45 -5.34 -9.51
CA THR A 55 5.34 -5.63 -10.64
C THR A 55 4.72 -5.09 -11.92
N VAL A 56 5.43 -4.17 -12.57
CA VAL A 56 5.08 -3.61 -13.87
C VAL A 56 6.07 -4.12 -14.90
N ILE A 57 5.59 -4.70 -15.99
CA ILE A 57 6.43 -5.11 -17.12
C ILE A 57 6.31 -4.05 -18.20
N THR A 58 7.42 -3.39 -18.56
CA THR A 58 7.43 -2.37 -19.61
C THR A 58 7.83 -2.97 -20.97
N PRO A 59 6.97 -2.91 -22.00
CA PRO A 59 7.37 -3.23 -23.37
C PRO A 59 8.32 -2.16 -23.94
N PRO A 60 9.23 -2.49 -24.88
CA PRO A 60 9.50 -3.82 -25.44
C PRO A 60 10.59 -4.61 -24.67
N THR A 61 11.25 -3.99 -23.69
CA THR A 61 12.42 -4.59 -23.00
C THR A 61 12.05 -5.80 -22.14
N GLY A 62 10.80 -5.86 -21.65
CA GLY A 62 10.32 -6.95 -20.80
C GLY A 62 10.96 -6.99 -19.41
N ILE A 63 11.78 -6.00 -19.06
CA ILE A 63 12.43 -5.91 -17.75
C ILE A 63 11.37 -5.45 -16.73
N PRO A 64 11.13 -6.22 -15.64
CA PRO A 64 10.16 -5.84 -14.64
C PRO A 64 10.67 -4.71 -13.76
N VAL A 65 9.79 -3.76 -13.49
CA VAL A 65 9.92 -2.80 -12.40
C VAL A 65 9.09 -3.31 -11.24
N VAL A 66 9.74 -3.53 -10.11
CA VAL A 66 9.19 -4.01 -8.86
C VAL A 66 9.24 -2.90 -7.83
N ALA A 67 8.07 -2.56 -7.29
CA ALA A 67 7.89 -1.66 -6.17
C ALA A 67 7.50 -2.46 -4.93
N SER A 68 8.33 -2.43 -3.91
CA SER A 68 8.12 -3.10 -2.62
C SER A 68 7.60 -2.09 -1.60
N PHE A 69 6.45 -2.39 -1.04
CA PHE A 69 5.79 -1.58 -0.02
C PHE A 69 5.91 -2.29 1.33
N LYS A 70 6.27 -1.53 2.37
CA LYS A 70 6.15 -1.95 3.76
C LYS A 70 5.40 -0.86 4.52
N GLY A 71 4.47 -1.25 5.37
CA GLY A 71 3.69 -0.31 6.17
C GLY A 71 3.36 -0.87 7.54
N TYR A 72 2.97 0.03 8.44
CA TYR A 72 2.53 -0.25 9.79
C TYR A 72 1.12 0.30 9.99
N LEU A 73 0.29 -0.46 10.70
CA LEU A 73 -1.11 -0.14 10.96
C LEU A 73 -1.27 0.59 12.29
N PHE A 74 -2.02 1.68 12.29
CA PHE A 74 -2.41 2.38 13.52
C PHE A 74 -3.82 2.99 13.38
N ARG A 75 -4.45 3.26 14.52
CA ARG A 75 -5.79 3.86 14.60
C ARG A 75 -5.70 5.28 15.16
N SER A 76 -6.54 6.17 14.65
CA SER A 76 -6.68 7.53 15.14
C SER A 76 -8.16 7.88 15.37
N PRO A 77 -8.56 8.27 16.61
CA PRO A 77 -7.75 8.24 17.83
C PRO A 77 -7.45 6.79 18.27
N PRO A 78 -6.36 6.53 19.03
CA PRO A 78 -6.00 5.19 19.47
C PRO A 78 -7.01 4.60 20.47
N ASN A 79 -7.65 5.44 21.29
CA ASN A 79 -8.70 5.07 22.23
C ASN A 79 -9.97 5.85 21.89
N PRO A 80 -10.80 5.36 20.96
CA PRO A 80 -12.01 6.04 20.56
C PRO A 80 -13.09 5.94 21.65
N GLU A 81 -13.78 7.05 21.88
CA GLU A 81 -15.01 7.08 22.67
C GLU A 81 -16.16 6.52 21.82
N PRO A 82 -17.19 5.91 22.43
CA PRO A 82 -18.36 5.43 21.70
C PRO A 82 -18.98 6.54 20.83
N GLY A 83 -19.20 6.25 19.55
CA GLY A 83 -19.79 7.20 18.60
C GLY A 83 -18.80 8.18 17.95
N ARG A 84 -17.49 8.02 18.19
CA ARG A 84 -16.44 8.79 17.50
C ARG A 84 -15.90 8.02 16.31
N ASP A 85 -15.80 8.71 15.17
CA ASP A 85 -15.17 8.15 13.97
C ASP A 85 -13.71 7.78 14.23
N VAL A 86 -13.34 6.59 13.77
CA VAL A 86 -11.97 6.06 13.83
C VAL A 86 -11.45 5.90 12.42
N VAL A 87 -10.23 6.37 12.20
CA VAL A 87 -9.53 6.15 10.93
C VAL A 87 -8.40 5.17 11.17
N THR A 88 -8.45 4.04 10.46
CA THR A 88 -7.28 3.17 10.37
C THR A 88 -6.35 3.71 9.29
N THR A 89 -5.05 3.80 9.61
CA THR A 89 -4.02 4.26 8.68
C THR A 89 -2.92 3.20 8.55
N LEU A 90 -2.56 2.89 7.32
CA LEU A 90 -1.32 2.21 6.95
C LEU A 90 -0.32 3.29 6.51
N THR A 91 0.90 3.25 7.00
CA THR A 91 1.98 4.13 6.50
C THR A 91 3.33 3.45 6.61
N GLY A 92 4.25 3.82 5.72
CA GLY A 92 5.62 3.32 5.81
C GLY A 92 6.44 3.65 4.59
N SER A 93 7.34 2.74 4.23
CA SER A 93 8.33 2.94 3.18
C SER A 93 7.95 2.25 1.87
N LEU A 94 8.46 2.83 0.80
CA LEU A 94 8.43 2.30 -0.56
C LEU A 94 9.88 2.17 -1.03
N GLN A 95 10.20 1.03 -1.64
CA GLN A 95 11.46 0.81 -2.35
C GLN A 95 11.18 0.30 -3.75
N MET A 96 12.04 0.64 -4.70
CA MET A 96 11.91 0.21 -6.09
C MET A 96 13.25 -0.26 -6.62
N ASN A 97 13.26 -1.26 -7.50
CA ASN A 97 14.46 -1.59 -8.26
C ASN A 97 14.75 -0.50 -9.32
N ALA A 98 16.00 -0.46 -9.78
CA ALA A 98 16.39 0.39 -10.89
C ALA A 98 15.66 -0.06 -12.17
N GLY A 99 14.99 0.88 -12.83
CA GLY A 99 14.32 0.65 -14.11
C GLY A 99 13.99 1.97 -14.80
N ASN A 100 14.02 1.96 -16.14
CA ASN A 100 13.63 3.12 -16.95
C ASN A 100 12.13 3.07 -17.22
N ILE A 101 11.33 3.57 -16.28
CA ILE A 101 9.89 3.75 -16.49
C ILE A 101 9.64 5.14 -17.05
N ALA A 102 8.92 5.24 -18.17
CA ALA A 102 8.43 6.51 -18.67
C ALA A 102 7.50 7.16 -17.64
N ALA A 103 7.56 8.48 -17.52
CA ALA A 103 6.64 9.24 -16.69
C ALA A 103 5.19 8.92 -17.08
N GLY A 104 4.35 8.54 -16.11
CA GLY A 104 2.94 8.22 -16.31
C GLY A 104 2.58 6.73 -16.40
N LEU A 105 3.54 5.81 -16.55
CA LEU A 105 3.24 4.36 -16.58
C LEU A 105 3.01 3.76 -15.19
N PHE A 106 3.69 4.29 -14.18
CA PHE A 106 3.54 3.85 -12.81
C PHE A 106 3.68 5.08 -11.91
N PRO A 107 2.62 5.56 -11.23
CA PRO A 107 2.64 6.85 -10.55
C PRO A 107 3.61 6.93 -9.35
N ALA A 108 3.95 5.79 -8.77
CA ALA A 108 5.02 5.69 -7.80
C ALA A 108 6.37 5.66 -8.52
N ILE A 109 6.79 6.77 -9.15
CA ILE A 109 8.11 6.87 -9.78
C ILE A 109 9.11 7.45 -8.79
N GLY A 110 10.12 6.66 -8.43
CA GLY A 110 11.37 7.19 -7.90
C GLY A 110 12.18 7.83 -9.03
N THR A 111 12.45 9.13 -8.96
CA THR A 111 13.43 9.76 -9.85
C THR A 111 14.70 10.03 -9.06
N SER A 112 15.88 10.04 -9.70
CA SER A 112 17.14 10.42 -9.05
C SER A 112 17.12 11.86 -8.47
N ARG A 113 16.10 12.64 -8.83
CA ARG A 113 15.90 14.03 -8.39
C ARG A 113 14.96 14.16 -7.19
N ARG A 114 14.18 13.13 -6.85
CA ARG A 114 13.22 13.17 -5.75
C ARG A 114 13.12 11.80 -5.09
N ASN A 115 13.67 11.70 -3.89
CA ASN A 115 13.50 10.53 -3.05
C ASN A 115 12.02 10.38 -2.66
N VAL A 116 11.48 9.18 -2.85
CA VAL A 116 10.13 8.81 -2.43
C VAL A 116 10.27 7.99 -1.16
N PHE A 117 10.11 8.64 0.00
CA PHE A 117 10.38 7.98 1.29
C PHE A 117 9.17 7.30 1.92
N GLY A 118 7.98 7.41 1.32
CA GLY A 118 6.84 6.71 1.88
C GLY A 118 5.53 6.79 1.11
N TRP A 119 4.55 6.14 1.71
CA TRP A 119 3.17 6.04 1.27
C TRP A 119 2.29 5.97 2.50
N PHE A 120 1.01 6.34 2.34
CA PHE A 120 0.00 6.00 3.32
C PHE A 120 -1.27 5.53 2.65
N ALA A 121 -2.12 4.83 3.40
CA ALA A 121 -3.48 4.50 3.00
C ALA A 121 -4.40 4.59 4.23
N GLN A 122 -5.63 5.06 4.03
CA GLN A 122 -6.60 5.27 5.09
C GLN A 122 -7.96 4.65 4.75
N ILE A 123 -8.62 4.10 5.76
CA ILE A 123 -10.01 3.64 5.69
C ILE A 123 -10.74 4.08 6.98
N PRO A 124 -11.95 4.65 6.87
CA PRO A 124 -12.78 4.88 8.05
C PRO A 124 -13.30 3.55 8.60
N GLU A 125 -13.27 3.38 9.91
CA GLU A 125 -14.00 2.31 10.59
C GLU A 125 -15.44 2.77 10.77
N ILE A 126 -16.38 2.07 10.14
CA ILE A 126 -17.80 2.26 10.42
C ILE A 126 -18.10 1.43 11.67
N GLN A 127 -18.43 2.10 12.78
CA GLN A 127 -18.87 1.47 14.02
C GLN A 127 -20.38 1.26 14.05
#